data_AF-Q5A2Z1-F1
#
_entry.id   AF-Q5A2Z1-F1
#
_cell.length_a   1.000
_cell.length_b   1.000
_cell.length_c   1.000
_cell.angle_alpha   90.00
_cell.angle_beta   90.00
_cell.angle_gamma   90.00
#
_symmetry.space_group_name_H-M   'P 1'
#
loop_
_entity.id
_entity.type
_entity.pdbx_description
1 polymer ?
#
loop_
_entity_poly.entity_id
_entity_poly.type
_entity_poly.pdbx_seq_one_letter_code
_entity_poly.pdbx_strand_id
1 'polypeptide(L)'
;MESLDEIQWKSPEFIQERGLNTNNVLEYFSLSPFYDRTSNNQVLMMQFQYQQIQIPPGVSFHQYFQSRLSEMTGIEFVIAYTKEPDFWIIRKQKRQDPQNTVTLQDYYIIGANVYQAPRIYDVLSSRLLASVLSIKNSTDLLNDMTSYHISDGGHSYINSIHGSSSKPSQSSAVSKPSSTNTGTNATTTPITLTTPSGATVPSTVSNGISTSTEIASGVFDTLLNDVVMNDDHLYIDEIPLYGEGSTLERLGLKGNKDAGLSL
;
A
#
# COMPACT_ATOMS: atom_id res chain seq x y z
N MET A 1 -14.16 -20.52 2.41
CA MET A 1 -14.83 -19.42 3.14
C MET A 1 -14.19 -18.17 2.59
N GLU A 2 -14.97 -17.33 1.91
CA GLU A 2 -14.45 -16.17 1.17
C GLU A 2 -13.98 -15.09 2.15
N SER A 3 -12.86 -14.43 1.88
CA SER A 3 -12.32 -13.36 2.73
C SER A 3 -13.21 -12.14 2.62
N LEU A 4 -14.06 -11.90 3.63
CA LEU A 4 -15.01 -10.79 3.64
C LEU A 4 -14.32 -9.41 3.49
N ASP A 5 -13.07 -9.30 3.96
CA ASP A 5 -12.24 -8.10 3.86
C ASP A 5 -11.94 -7.63 2.42
N GLU A 6 -12.08 -8.50 1.41
CA GLU A 6 -11.79 -8.19 0.00
C GLU A 6 -13.02 -7.84 -0.85
N ILE A 7 -14.23 -8.13 -0.36
CA ILE A 7 -15.46 -7.90 -1.12
C ILE A 7 -16.05 -6.51 -0.86
N GLN A 8 -16.66 -5.93 -1.91
CA GLN A 8 -17.55 -4.77 -1.77
C GLN A 8 -19.00 -5.21 -2.00
N TRP A 9 -19.93 -4.68 -1.20
CA TRP A 9 -21.35 -4.98 -1.35
C TRP A 9 -22.16 -3.70 -1.56
N LYS A 10 -23.23 -3.80 -2.35
CA LYS A 10 -24.25 -2.75 -2.50
C LYS A 10 -25.61 -3.35 -2.85
N SER A 11 -26.70 -2.73 -2.41
CA SER A 11 -28.05 -3.00 -2.95
C SER A 11 -28.59 -1.75 -3.67
N PRO A 12 -28.59 -1.73 -5.02
CA PRO A 12 -29.02 -0.55 -5.77
C PRO A 12 -30.53 -0.28 -5.65
N GLU A 13 -31.33 -1.32 -5.36
CA GLU A 13 -32.78 -1.26 -5.15
C GLU A 13 -33.14 -0.35 -3.95
N PHE A 14 -32.59 -0.63 -2.77
CA PHE A 14 -32.84 0.15 -1.55
C PHE A 14 -32.50 1.64 -1.72
N ILE A 15 -31.38 1.92 -2.39
CA ILE A 15 -30.89 3.30 -2.61
C ILE A 15 -31.82 4.07 -3.56
N GLN A 16 -32.37 3.41 -4.59
CA GLN A 16 -33.32 4.03 -5.51
C GLN A 16 -34.66 4.35 -4.85
N GLU A 17 -35.13 3.52 -3.92
CA GLU A 17 -36.40 3.73 -3.23
C GLU A 17 -36.33 4.77 -2.10
N ARG A 18 -35.24 4.81 -1.33
CA ARG A 18 -35.17 5.54 -0.05
C ARG A 18 -34.06 6.59 0.04
N GLY A 19 -33.07 6.56 -0.85
CA GLY A 19 -31.79 7.25 -0.63
C GLY A 19 -31.01 6.65 0.56
N LEU A 20 -29.88 7.27 0.91
CA LEU A 20 -29.07 6.87 2.06
C LEU A 20 -28.84 8.05 3.01
N ASN A 21 -29.29 7.86 4.25
CA ASN A 21 -29.44 8.87 5.29
C ASN A 21 -28.96 8.28 6.62
N THR A 22 -28.53 9.08 7.60
CA THR A 22 -28.15 8.56 8.93
C THR A 22 -29.27 7.77 9.63
N ASN A 23 -30.54 8.00 9.29
CA ASN A 23 -31.68 7.25 9.84
C ASN A 23 -31.88 5.84 9.25
N ASN A 24 -31.48 5.58 7.99
CA ASN A 24 -31.70 4.29 7.31
C ASN A 24 -30.39 3.53 6.98
N VAL A 25 -29.21 4.13 7.22
CA VAL A 25 -27.92 3.49 6.94
C VAL A 25 -27.70 2.16 7.71
N LEU A 26 -28.27 2.01 8.91
CA LEU A 26 -28.24 0.75 9.66
C LEU A 26 -29.15 -0.33 9.04
N GLU A 27 -30.30 0.07 8.48
CA GLU A 27 -31.20 -0.82 7.73
C GLU A 27 -30.52 -1.26 6.43
N TYR A 28 -29.91 -0.33 5.69
CA TYR A 28 -29.09 -0.62 4.50
C TYR A 28 -27.95 -1.61 4.82
N PHE A 29 -27.22 -1.37 5.91
CA PHE A 29 -26.16 -2.26 6.35
C PHE A 29 -26.68 -3.66 6.73
N SER A 30 -27.91 -3.79 7.24
CA SER A 30 -28.50 -5.08 7.63
C SER A 30 -28.74 -6.05 6.47
N LEU A 31 -28.84 -5.52 5.25
CA LEU A 31 -28.95 -6.28 4.01
C LEU A 31 -27.60 -6.83 3.51
N SER A 32 -26.49 -6.33 4.05
CA SER A 32 -25.13 -6.73 3.63
C SER A 32 -24.69 -8.07 4.23
N PRO A 33 -23.79 -8.82 3.58
CA PRO A 33 -23.25 -10.08 4.11
C PRO A 33 -22.40 -9.89 5.38
N PHE A 34 -21.99 -8.66 5.68
CA PHE A 34 -21.27 -8.28 6.89
C PHE A 34 -22.15 -8.23 8.14
N TYR A 35 -23.47 -8.18 7.98
CA TYR A 35 -24.39 -8.04 9.08
C TYR A 35 -24.62 -9.36 9.83
N ASP A 36 -24.42 -9.29 11.14
CA ASP A 36 -24.55 -10.42 12.04
C ASP A 36 -25.97 -10.52 12.58
N ARG A 37 -26.73 -11.50 12.09
CA ARG A 37 -28.13 -11.76 12.50
C ARG A 37 -28.27 -12.19 13.97
N THR A 38 -27.16 -12.48 14.67
CA THR A 38 -27.16 -12.74 16.12
C THR A 38 -27.02 -11.48 16.97
N SER A 39 -26.82 -10.31 16.34
CA SER A 39 -26.67 -9.03 17.02
C SER A 39 -27.95 -8.54 17.71
N ASN A 40 -27.77 -7.72 18.74
CA ASN A 40 -28.85 -7.04 19.46
C ASN A 40 -29.69 -6.15 18.52
N ASN A 41 -29.08 -5.62 17.46
CA ASN A 41 -29.78 -4.88 16.40
C ASN A 41 -30.90 -5.72 15.77
N GLN A 42 -30.65 -7.00 15.47
CA GLN A 42 -31.66 -7.89 14.90
C GLN A 42 -32.79 -8.15 15.90
N VAL A 43 -32.45 -8.37 17.18
CA VAL A 43 -33.44 -8.59 18.24
C VAL A 43 -34.35 -7.37 18.40
N LEU A 44 -33.79 -6.15 18.43
CA LEU A 44 -34.57 -4.92 18.50
C LEU A 44 -35.45 -4.71 17.26
N MET A 45 -34.94 -4.94 16.05
CA MET A 45 -35.71 -4.84 14.81
C MET A 45 -36.92 -5.80 14.80
N MET A 46 -36.73 -7.04 15.26
CA MET A 46 -37.84 -7.99 15.42
C MET A 46 -38.85 -7.54 16.48
N GLN A 47 -38.41 -7.01 17.63
CA GLN A 47 -39.31 -6.48 18.66
C GLN A 47 -40.14 -5.30 18.13
N PHE A 48 -39.52 -4.40 17.39
CA PHE A 48 -40.13 -3.22 16.77
C PHE A 48 -41.12 -3.55 15.65
N GLN A 49 -41.03 -4.72 15.02
CA GLN A 49 -42.04 -5.20 14.08
C GLN A 49 -43.33 -5.68 14.77
N TYR A 50 -43.24 -6.21 16.00
CA TYR A 50 -44.39 -6.75 16.73
C TYR A 50 -45.00 -5.80 17.78
N GLN A 51 -44.23 -4.82 18.26
CA GLN A 51 -44.68 -3.85 19.26
C GLN A 51 -44.94 -2.49 18.60
N GLN A 52 -46.08 -1.86 18.92
CA GLN A 52 -46.30 -0.46 18.57
C GLN A 52 -45.34 0.41 19.38
N ILE A 53 -44.23 0.80 18.77
CA ILE A 53 -43.18 1.60 19.41
C ILE A 53 -43.74 2.96 19.79
N GLN A 54 -43.90 3.20 21.09
CA GLN A 54 -44.13 4.55 21.59
C GLN A 54 -42.78 5.26 21.67
N ILE A 55 -42.35 5.85 20.55
CA ILE A 55 -41.17 6.71 20.51
C ILE A 55 -41.50 7.97 21.33
N PRO A 56 -40.71 8.32 22.36
CA PRO A 56 -40.95 9.53 23.14
C PRO A 56 -40.97 10.79 22.26
N PRO A 57 -41.84 11.78 22.54
CA PRO A 57 -41.89 13.01 21.76
C PRO A 57 -40.55 13.75 21.86
N GLY A 58 -39.94 14.01 20.70
CA GLY A 58 -38.67 14.76 20.59
C GLY A 58 -37.40 13.92 20.44
N VAL A 59 -37.45 12.59 20.51
CA VAL A 59 -36.29 11.73 20.15
C VAL A 59 -36.44 11.17 18.73
N SER A 60 -35.33 11.13 17.99
CA SER A 60 -35.29 10.45 16.69
C SER A 60 -35.28 8.93 16.86
N PHE A 61 -35.71 8.19 15.83
CA PHE A 61 -35.65 6.72 15.83
C PHE A 61 -34.23 6.20 16.12
N HIS A 62 -33.20 6.81 15.53
CA HIS A 62 -31.80 6.46 15.81
C HIS A 62 -31.42 6.64 17.29
N GLN A 63 -31.79 7.75 17.92
CA GLN A 63 -31.51 7.99 19.34
C GLN A 63 -32.24 6.98 20.25
N TYR A 64 -33.51 6.68 19.95
CA TYR A 64 -34.27 5.67 20.68
C TYR A 64 -33.65 4.28 20.54
N PHE A 65 -33.26 3.92 19.30
CA PHE A 65 -32.57 2.67 18.98
C PHE A 65 -31.25 2.53 19.75
N GLN A 66 -30.43 3.58 19.77
CA GLN A 66 -29.17 3.63 20.50
C GLN A 66 -29.37 3.53 22.02
N SER A 67 -30.42 4.16 22.58
CA SER A 67 -30.79 4.02 23.99
C SER A 67 -31.11 2.55 24.32
N ARG A 68 -31.90 1.87 23.49
CA ARG A 68 -32.24 0.45 23.69
C ARG A 68 -31.05 -0.49 23.54
N LEU A 69 -30.12 -0.23 22.62
CA LEU A 69 -28.86 -0.97 22.56
C LEU A 69 -28.05 -0.82 23.85
N SER A 70 -28.02 0.37 24.45
CA SER A 70 -27.26 0.62 25.68
C SER A 70 -27.79 -0.13 26.93
N GLU A 71 -29.06 -0.54 26.92
CA GLU A 71 -29.70 -1.34 27.96
C GLU A 71 -29.37 -2.85 27.84
N MET A 72 -28.89 -3.30 26.68
CA MET A 72 -28.57 -4.71 26.39
C MET A 72 -27.07 -4.99 26.54
N THR A 73 -26.69 -6.27 26.55
CA THR A 73 -25.29 -6.71 26.43
C THR A 73 -25.16 -7.68 25.26
N GLY A 74 -23.98 -7.81 24.66
CA GLY A 74 -23.78 -8.63 23.45
C GLY A 74 -23.21 -7.85 22.27
N ILE A 75 -23.40 -8.39 21.05
CA ILE A 75 -22.90 -7.80 19.80
C ILE A 75 -23.89 -6.75 19.31
N GLU A 76 -23.39 -5.55 19.02
CA GLU A 76 -24.18 -4.45 18.44
C GLU A 76 -23.41 -3.78 17.29
N PHE A 77 -24.18 -3.20 16.36
CA PHE A 77 -23.69 -2.32 15.30
C PHE A 77 -24.14 -0.89 15.58
N VAL A 78 -23.20 0.04 15.65
CA VAL A 78 -23.45 1.46 15.93
C VAL A 78 -22.85 2.34 14.83
N ILE A 79 -23.44 3.51 14.59
CA ILE A 79 -22.84 4.53 13.72
C ILE A 79 -21.75 5.24 14.53
N ALA A 80 -20.49 4.99 14.19
CA ALA A 80 -19.34 5.59 14.86
C ALA A 80 -18.97 6.98 14.29
N TYR A 81 -19.25 7.20 13.01
CA TYR A 81 -19.04 8.48 12.32
C TYR A 81 -20.04 8.66 11.19
N THR A 82 -20.48 9.89 10.95
CA THR A 82 -21.39 10.27 9.88
C THR A 82 -20.88 11.55 9.20
N LYS A 83 -20.92 11.56 7.87
CA LYS A 83 -20.66 12.70 6.99
C LYS A 83 -21.56 12.55 5.77
N GLU A 84 -22.79 13.04 5.91
CA GLU A 84 -23.79 13.02 4.84
C GLU A 84 -23.34 13.90 3.65
N PRO A 85 -23.69 13.54 2.40
CA PRO A 85 -24.52 12.40 1.99
C PRO A 85 -23.72 11.14 1.59
N ASP A 86 -22.39 11.14 1.72
CA ASP A 86 -21.54 10.16 1.03
C ASP A 86 -20.71 9.25 1.93
N PHE A 87 -20.69 9.44 3.26
CA PHE A 87 -19.78 8.66 4.12
C PHE A 87 -20.30 8.37 5.52
N TRP A 88 -20.29 7.09 5.89
CA TRP A 88 -20.56 6.61 7.25
C TRP A 88 -19.58 5.53 7.67
N ILE A 89 -19.32 5.45 8.98
CA ILE A 89 -18.56 4.34 9.60
C ILE A 89 -19.50 3.59 10.53
N ILE A 90 -19.74 2.31 10.23
CA ILE A 90 -20.46 1.39 11.11
C ILE A 90 -19.45 0.58 11.90
N ARG A 91 -19.60 0.55 13.22
CA ARG A 91 -18.74 -0.19 14.14
C ARG A 91 -19.47 -1.38 14.72
N LYS A 92 -18.93 -2.58 14.50
CA LYS A 92 -19.30 -3.79 15.25
C LYS A 92 -18.55 -3.77 16.58
N GLN A 93 -19.30 -3.71 17.68
CA GLN A 93 -18.74 -3.74 19.02
C GLN A 93 -19.47 -4.75 19.89
N LYS A 94 -18.79 -5.24 20.93
CA LYS A 94 -19.37 -6.10 21.96
C LYS A 94 -19.54 -5.29 23.25
N ARG A 95 -20.78 -5.02 23.63
CA ARG A 95 -21.14 -4.38 24.89
C ARG A 95 -21.06 -5.41 26.01
N GLN A 96 -20.23 -5.14 27.01
CA GLN A 96 -20.09 -5.96 28.22
C GLN A 96 -20.94 -5.38 29.35
N ASP A 97 -20.85 -4.07 29.54
CA ASP A 97 -21.63 -3.28 30.50
C ASP A 97 -22.25 -2.07 29.78
N PRO A 98 -23.25 -1.36 30.35
CA PRO A 98 -23.78 -0.13 29.77
C PRO A 98 -22.72 0.97 29.49
N GLN A 99 -21.62 0.95 30.23
CA GLN A 99 -20.47 1.86 30.06
C GLN A 99 -19.34 1.26 29.19
N ASN A 100 -19.18 -0.07 29.16
CA ASN A 100 -18.01 -0.74 28.59
C ASN A 100 -18.34 -1.45 27.28
N THR A 101 -17.70 -1.02 26.19
CA THR A 101 -17.83 -1.62 24.86
C THR A 101 -16.46 -1.94 24.26
N VAL A 102 -16.32 -3.12 23.66
CA VAL A 102 -15.10 -3.57 22.97
C VAL A 102 -15.33 -3.48 21.47
N THR A 103 -14.55 -2.66 20.77
CA THR A 103 -14.58 -2.59 19.30
C THR A 103 -14.04 -3.89 18.70
N LEU A 104 -14.78 -4.49 17.77
CA LEU A 104 -14.38 -5.75 17.11
C LEU A 104 -13.93 -5.53 15.66
N GLN A 105 -14.70 -4.74 14.91
CA GLN A 105 -14.49 -4.51 13.48
C GLN A 105 -15.23 -3.25 13.02
N ASP A 106 -14.63 -2.45 12.16
CA ASP A 106 -15.27 -1.30 11.51
C ASP A 106 -15.60 -1.62 10.04
N TYR A 107 -16.62 -0.93 9.52
CA TYR A 107 -17.09 -1.00 8.14
C TYR A 107 -17.29 0.41 7.61
N TYR A 108 -16.88 0.64 6.37
CA TYR A 108 -17.01 1.92 5.68
C TYR A 108 -18.13 1.85 4.66
N ILE A 109 -19.00 2.86 4.67
CA ILE A 109 -20.05 3.03 3.67
C ILE A 109 -19.69 4.30 2.90
N ILE A 110 -19.29 4.14 1.64
CA ILE A 110 -18.81 5.22 0.77
C ILE A 110 -19.75 5.32 -0.43
N GLY A 111 -20.54 6.39 -0.46
CA GLY A 111 -21.69 6.55 -1.34
C GLY A 111 -22.64 5.36 -1.17
N ALA A 112 -22.73 4.53 -2.20
CA ALA A 112 -23.55 3.32 -2.21
C ALA A 112 -22.85 2.05 -1.70
N ASN A 113 -21.53 2.03 -1.57
CA ASN A 113 -20.77 0.79 -1.40
C ASN A 113 -20.38 0.56 0.07
N VAL A 114 -20.58 -0.67 0.56
CA VAL A 114 -20.14 -1.13 1.88
C VAL A 114 -18.85 -1.93 1.74
N TYR A 115 -17.84 -1.55 2.52
CA TYR A 115 -16.53 -2.18 2.63
C TYR A 115 -16.26 -2.57 4.08
N GLN A 116 -15.58 -3.68 4.30
CA GLN A 116 -14.98 -3.98 5.60
C GLN A 116 -13.67 -3.19 5.75
N ALA A 117 -13.44 -2.55 6.90
CA ALA A 117 -12.22 -1.78 7.13
C ALA A 117 -11.03 -2.75 7.33
N PRO A 118 -10.00 -2.74 6.47
CA PRO A 118 -8.86 -3.63 6.63
C PRO A 118 -8.06 -3.22 7.88
N ARG A 119 -7.57 -4.19 8.64
CA ARG A 119 -6.76 -3.88 9.83
C ARG A 119 -5.42 -3.32 9.39
N ILE A 120 -4.95 -2.29 10.10
CA ILE A 120 -3.67 -1.62 9.75
C ILE A 120 -2.48 -2.61 9.71
N TYR A 121 -2.49 -3.63 10.56
CA TYR A 121 -1.49 -4.71 10.56
C TYR A 121 -1.48 -5.51 9.25
N ASP A 122 -2.65 -5.83 8.69
CA ASP A 122 -2.77 -6.62 7.46
C ASP A 122 -2.35 -5.79 6.25
N VAL A 123 -2.71 -4.50 6.22
CA VAL A 123 -2.25 -3.54 5.19
C VAL A 123 -0.73 -3.36 5.23
N LEU A 124 -0.15 -3.19 6.42
CA LEU A 124 1.29 -3.01 6.58
C LEU A 124 2.08 -4.28 6.26
N SER A 125 1.63 -5.46 6.73
CA SER A 125 2.31 -6.73 6.45
C SER A 125 2.28 -7.09 4.97
N SER A 126 1.14 -6.88 4.29
CA SER A 126 1.02 -7.04 2.83
C SER A 126 1.97 -6.12 2.06
N ARG A 127 2.03 -4.82 2.40
CA ARG A 127 2.95 -3.85 1.78
C ARG A 127 4.42 -4.16 2.05
N LEU A 128 4.76 -4.56 3.27
CA LEU A 128 6.11 -4.97 3.65
C LEU A 128 6.55 -6.21 2.86
N LEU A 129 5.68 -7.23 2.78
CA LEU A 129 5.94 -8.46 2.03
C LEU A 129 6.11 -8.18 0.53
N ALA A 130 5.31 -7.29 -0.06
CA ALA A 130 5.47 -6.88 -1.46
C ALA A 130 6.81 -6.16 -1.70
N SER A 131 7.26 -5.32 -0.76
CA SER A 131 8.57 -4.66 -0.82
C SER A 131 9.73 -5.67 -0.73
N VAL A 132 9.68 -6.58 0.25
CA VAL A 132 10.68 -7.64 0.43
C VAL A 132 10.73 -8.58 -0.78
N LEU A 133 9.58 -8.94 -1.36
CA LEU A 133 9.50 -9.74 -2.58
C LEU A 133 10.11 -9.01 -3.78
N SER A 134 9.88 -7.70 -3.91
CA SER A 134 10.48 -6.88 -4.97
C SER A 134 12.00 -6.80 -4.84
N ILE A 135 12.52 -6.63 -3.62
CA ILE A 135 13.96 -6.67 -3.33
C ILE A 135 14.53 -8.05 -3.64
N LYS A 136 13.89 -9.13 -3.18
CA LYS A 136 14.31 -10.51 -3.47
C LYS A 136 14.41 -10.76 -4.97
N ASN A 137 13.37 -10.43 -5.73
CA ASN A 137 13.35 -10.65 -7.17
C ASN A 137 14.42 -9.80 -7.90
N SER A 138 14.68 -8.57 -7.43
CA SER A 138 15.78 -7.74 -7.95
C SER A 138 17.15 -8.36 -7.66
N THR A 139 17.38 -8.85 -6.44
CA THR A 139 18.63 -9.54 -6.06
C THR A 139 18.81 -10.84 -6.84
N ASP A 140 17.76 -11.63 -7.05
CA ASP A 140 17.83 -12.86 -7.85
C ASP A 140 18.21 -12.55 -9.32
N LEU A 141 17.64 -11.48 -9.91
CA LEU A 141 18.00 -11.02 -11.26
C LEU A 141 19.44 -10.50 -11.35
N LEU A 142 19.89 -9.70 -10.36
CA LEU A 142 21.27 -9.23 -10.29
C LEU A 142 22.27 -10.39 -10.13
N ASN A 143 21.90 -11.43 -9.39
CA ASN A 143 22.69 -12.63 -9.19
C ASN A 143 22.77 -13.52 -10.46
N ASP A 144 21.75 -13.49 -11.32
CA ASP A 144 21.77 -14.17 -12.63
C ASP A 144 22.57 -13.39 -13.69
N MET A 145 22.61 -12.05 -13.58
CA MET A 145 23.37 -11.17 -14.49
C MET A 145 24.88 -11.08 -14.18
N THR A 146 25.31 -11.43 -12.96
CA THR A 146 26.71 -11.35 -12.53
C THR A 146 27.41 -12.71 -12.62
N SER A 147 28.58 -12.76 -13.24
CA SER A 147 29.48 -13.92 -13.18
C SER A 147 30.81 -13.51 -12.55
N TYR A 148 31.24 -14.24 -11.51
CA TYR A 148 32.53 -14.00 -10.85
C TYR A 148 33.62 -14.87 -11.49
N HIS A 149 34.68 -14.24 -12.00
CA HIS A 149 35.80 -14.94 -12.62
C HIS A 149 37.08 -14.70 -11.82
N ILE A 150 37.58 -15.76 -11.17
CA ILE A 150 38.80 -15.72 -10.34
C ILE A 150 40.02 -15.17 -11.11
N SER A 151 40.09 -15.41 -12.43
CA SER A 151 41.16 -14.93 -13.30
C SER A 151 41.15 -13.41 -13.54
N ASP A 152 39.99 -12.77 -13.45
CA ASP A 152 39.78 -11.34 -13.66
C ASP A 152 39.77 -10.57 -12.32
N GLY A 153 39.76 -11.30 -11.19
CA GLY A 153 39.74 -10.74 -9.84
C GLY A 153 38.39 -10.12 -9.43
N GLY A 154 37.37 -10.13 -10.31
CA GLY A 154 36.15 -9.36 -10.14
C GLY A 154 34.87 -10.01 -10.70
N HIS A 155 33.80 -9.23 -10.63
CA HIS A 155 32.49 -9.54 -11.20
C HIS A 155 32.40 -8.99 -12.63
N SER A 156 32.03 -9.83 -13.59
CA SER A 156 31.66 -9.39 -14.94
C SER A 156 30.15 -9.42 -15.12
N TYR A 157 29.62 -8.47 -15.88
CA TYR A 157 28.19 -8.38 -16.21
C TYR A 157 27.99 -8.75 -17.69
N ILE A 158 27.02 -9.61 -17.99
CA ILE A 158 26.74 -10.03 -19.37
C ILE A 158 26.04 -8.89 -20.11
N ASN A 159 26.82 -8.02 -20.76
CA ASN A 159 26.27 -6.93 -21.57
C ASN A 159 25.78 -7.46 -22.93
N SER A 160 24.50 -7.85 -22.98
CA SER A 160 23.85 -8.35 -24.19
C SER A 160 23.71 -7.31 -25.32
N ILE A 161 24.09 -6.05 -25.10
CA ILE A 161 24.13 -4.99 -26.12
C ILE A 161 25.07 -5.35 -27.29
N HIS A 162 26.07 -6.22 -27.08
CA HIS A 162 26.90 -6.74 -28.19
C HIS A 162 26.33 -8.00 -28.89
N GLY A 163 25.04 -8.29 -28.72
CA GLY A 163 24.31 -9.37 -29.37
C GLY A 163 24.01 -9.20 -30.87
N SER A 164 24.86 -8.52 -31.65
CA SER A 164 24.67 -8.38 -33.12
C SER A 164 25.95 -7.98 -33.89
N SER A 165 26.96 -8.85 -33.95
CA SER A 165 27.98 -8.76 -35.01
C SER A 165 28.74 -10.07 -35.25
N SER A 166 28.78 -10.49 -36.52
CA SER A 166 29.72 -11.48 -37.10
C SER A 166 29.92 -12.82 -36.37
N LYS A 167 29.05 -13.79 -36.68
CA LYS A 167 29.55 -15.12 -37.10
C LYS A 167 29.19 -15.30 -38.59
N PRO A 168 30.15 -15.67 -39.45
CA PRO A 168 29.93 -15.72 -40.90
C PRO A 168 29.00 -16.87 -41.28
N SER A 169 28.17 -16.63 -42.29
CA SER A 169 27.22 -17.60 -42.82
C SER A 169 27.94 -18.76 -43.50
N GLN A 170 27.80 -19.98 -42.97
CA GLN A 170 28.04 -21.21 -43.73
C GLN A 170 26.76 -22.05 -43.82
N SER A 171 26.22 -22.01 -45.02
CA SER A 171 25.24 -22.92 -45.62
C SER A 171 25.08 -24.32 -45.00
N SER A 172 23.87 -24.61 -44.51
CA SER A 172 23.20 -25.88 -44.77
C SER A 172 21.68 -25.69 -44.71
N ALA A 173 21.00 -26.06 -45.79
CA ALA A 173 19.55 -25.95 -45.88
C ALA A 173 18.85 -27.13 -45.20
N VAL A 174 17.65 -26.91 -44.66
CA VAL A 174 16.43 -27.69 -44.96
C VAL A 174 15.22 -27.01 -44.30
N SER A 175 14.12 -26.93 -45.03
CA SER A 175 12.89 -26.22 -44.69
C SER A 175 11.76 -27.14 -44.22
N LYS A 176 11.02 -26.79 -43.15
CA LYS A 176 9.54 -26.89 -43.09
C LYS A 176 8.94 -26.18 -41.85
N PRO A 177 7.66 -25.74 -41.87
CA PRO A 177 7.19 -24.69 -40.95
C PRO A 177 6.07 -25.07 -39.95
N SER A 178 5.95 -24.22 -38.92
CA SER A 178 4.74 -23.72 -38.24
C SER A 178 3.57 -24.65 -37.83
N SER A 179 3.43 -24.88 -36.50
CA SER A 179 2.15 -25.00 -35.76
C SER A 179 2.37 -25.09 -34.23
N THR A 180 1.49 -24.73 -33.28
CA THR A 180 0.33 -23.80 -33.19
C THR A 180 -0.17 -23.78 -31.72
N ASN A 181 -0.41 -22.60 -31.11
CA ASN A 181 -0.95 -22.37 -29.73
C ASN A 181 -0.02 -22.86 -28.58
N THR A 182 -0.04 -22.37 -27.32
CA THR A 182 -0.91 -21.50 -26.49
C THR A 182 -0.01 -20.54 -25.65
N GLY A 183 -0.42 -19.40 -25.09
CA GLY A 183 -1.76 -18.88 -24.80
C GLY A 183 -1.93 -18.58 -23.30
N THR A 184 -1.22 -17.58 -22.76
CA THR A 184 -1.37 -17.10 -21.37
C THR A 184 -1.59 -15.59 -21.31
N ASN A 185 -2.68 -15.18 -20.64
CA ASN A 185 -3.09 -13.79 -20.55
C ASN A 185 -2.34 -13.06 -19.42
N ALA A 186 -1.76 -11.90 -19.71
CA ALA A 186 -1.38 -10.90 -18.72
C ALA A 186 -2.23 -9.64 -18.95
N THR A 187 -3.05 -9.31 -17.96
CA THR A 187 -4.12 -8.32 -18.09
C THR A 187 -3.58 -6.88 -18.01
N THR A 188 -3.68 -6.17 -19.14
CA THR A 188 -3.81 -4.70 -19.24
C THR A 188 -4.77 -4.16 -18.15
N THR A 189 -4.59 -3.00 -17.51
CA THR A 189 -4.41 -1.65 -18.07
C THR A 189 -4.18 -0.64 -16.91
N PRO A 190 -3.77 0.62 -17.17
CA PRO A 190 -3.22 1.53 -16.15
C PRO A 190 -4.23 2.50 -15.54
N ILE A 191 -3.83 3.20 -14.47
CA ILE A 191 -4.45 4.48 -14.07
C ILE A 191 -3.36 5.54 -13.96
N THR A 192 -3.37 6.46 -14.92
CA THR A 192 -2.65 7.74 -14.85
C THR A 192 -3.45 8.71 -13.98
N LEU A 193 -2.83 9.35 -12.99
CA LEU A 193 -3.43 10.48 -12.27
C LEU A 193 -2.53 11.71 -12.34
N THR A 194 -2.86 12.63 -13.25
CA THR A 194 -2.26 13.95 -13.38
C THR A 194 -3.11 14.99 -12.64
N THR A 195 -2.58 15.65 -11.61
CA THR A 195 -3.04 16.98 -11.15
C THR A 195 -1.93 17.68 -10.35
N PRO A 196 -1.89 19.03 -10.29
CA PRO A 196 -0.62 19.75 -10.32
C PRO A 196 -0.21 20.50 -9.04
N SER A 197 1.01 21.01 -9.09
CA SER A 197 1.61 22.17 -8.40
C SER A 197 0.86 22.85 -7.23
N GLY A 198 1.55 22.91 -6.08
CA GLY A 198 1.53 24.11 -5.23
C GLY A 198 1.25 23.90 -3.74
N ALA A 199 2.30 23.65 -2.94
CA ALA A 199 2.36 24.02 -1.52
C ALA A 199 3.80 23.93 -0.96
N THR A 200 4.45 25.07 -0.79
CA THR A 200 5.71 25.23 -0.04
C THR A 200 5.45 25.42 1.46
N VAL A 201 6.00 24.55 2.34
CA VAL A 201 6.35 24.89 3.75
C VAL A 201 7.51 23.98 4.21
N PRO A 202 8.58 24.48 4.85
CA PRO A 202 9.78 23.69 5.17
C PRO A 202 9.72 22.93 6.51
N SER A 203 10.54 21.89 6.62
CA SER A 203 10.75 21.09 7.83
C SER A 203 11.66 21.80 8.84
N THR A 204 11.27 21.76 10.11
CA THR A 204 12.13 22.15 11.25
C THR A 204 12.27 20.96 12.19
N VAL A 205 13.47 20.42 12.35
CA VAL A 205 13.79 19.45 13.41
C VAL A 205 15.13 19.84 14.02
N SER A 206 15.16 20.03 15.34
CA SER A 206 16.36 20.43 16.07
C SER A 206 16.97 19.27 16.85
N ASN A 207 18.30 19.16 16.79
CA ASN A 207 19.22 18.65 17.81
C ASN A 207 18.93 17.28 18.45
N GLY A 208 19.70 16.25 18.05
CA GLY A 208 19.57 14.88 18.56
C GLY A 208 20.83 13.99 18.57
N ILE A 209 22.03 14.57 18.69
CA ILE A 209 23.27 13.88 19.16
C ILE A 209 23.82 12.74 18.26
N SER A 210 24.85 13.12 17.48
CA SER A 210 26.13 12.41 17.27
C SER A 210 26.24 11.13 16.41
N THR A 211 27.27 11.17 15.55
CA THR A 211 27.98 10.03 14.94
C THR A 211 27.24 9.18 13.90
N SER A 212 26.69 9.84 12.89
CA SER A 212 26.77 9.30 11.53
C SER A 212 27.17 10.42 10.56
N THR A 213 27.99 10.08 9.56
CA THR A 213 28.38 11.00 8.49
C THR A 213 27.19 11.09 7.53
N GLU A 214 26.28 12.03 7.76
CA GLU A 214 25.14 12.24 6.88
C GLU A 214 25.62 12.79 5.53
N ILE A 215 25.60 11.93 4.52
CA ILE A 215 25.78 12.30 3.13
C ILE A 215 24.55 13.13 2.75
N ALA A 216 24.70 14.45 2.66
CA ALA A 216 23.61 15.33 2.26
C ALA A 216 23.11 14.93 0.86
N SER A 217 21.79 14.84 0.67
CA SER A 217 21.17 14.30 -0.54
C SER A 217 21.66 14.96 -1.83
N GLY A 218 21.88 16.28 -1.81
CA GLY A 218 22.41 17.03 -2.96
C GLY A 218 23.83 16.64 -3.41
N VAL A 219 24.61 15.93 -2.57
CA VAL A 219 25.95 15.43 -2.92
C VAL A 219 25.86 14.22 -3.87
N PHE A 220 24.78 13.43 -3.75
CA PHE A 220 24.53 12.32 -4.67
C PHE A 220 24.07 12.85 -6.04
N ASP A 221 23.27 13.92 -6.08
CA ASP A 221 22.90 14.60 -7.32
C ASP A 221 24.12 15.17 -8.06
N THR A 222 25.12 15.75 -7.38
CA THR A 222 26.35 16.20 -8.06
C THR A 222 27.17 15.05 -8.62
N LEU A 223 27.24 13.90 -7.95
CA LEU A 223 27.91 12.71 -8.47
C LEU A 223 27.20 12.15 -9.70
N LEU A 224 25.87 12.01 -9.66
CA LEU A 224 25.08 11.56 -10.81
C LEU A 224 25.17 12.54 -11.98
N ASN A 225 25.10 13.85 -11.73
CA ASN A 225 25.15 14.83 -12.80
C ASN A 225 26.51 14.87 -13.51
N ASP A 226 27.62 14.58 -12.82
CA ASP A 226 28.94 14.49 -13.46
C ASP A 226 29.10 13.20 -14.30
N VAL A 227 28.46 12.10 -13.89
CA VAL A 227 28.38 10.85 -14.69
C VAL A 227 27.46 11.01 -15.91
N VAL A 228 26.45 11.88 -15.84
CA VAL A 228 25.51 12.14 -16.95
C VAL A 228 26.01 13.21 -17.93
N MET A 229 26.88 14.14 -17.50
CA MET A 229 27.31 15.28 -18.31
C MET A 229 28.69 15.12 -18.96
N ASN A 230 29.53 14.19 -18.49
CA ASN A 230 30.75 13.84 -19.22
C ASN A 230 30.42 12.79 -20.31
N ASP A 231 30.74 13.09 -21.57
CA ASP A 231 30.60 12.15 -22.70
C ASP A 231 31.57 10.95 -22.60
N ASP A 232 32.62 11.06 -21.78
CA ASP A 232 33.48 9.94 -21.41
C ASP A 232 32.67 8.95 -20.54
N HIS A 233 32.73 7.66 -20.90
CA HIS A 233 32.01 6.56 -20.24
C HIS A 233 32.53 6.21 -18.84
N LEU A 234 32.61 7.20 -17.95
CA LEU A 234 33.12 7.06 -16.59
C LEU A 234 32.07 6.40 -15.70
N TYR A 235 32.24 5.11 -15.43
CA TYR A 235 31.38 4.39 -14.51
C TYR A 235 31.72 4.74 -13.05
N ILE A 236 30.74 4.62 -12.14
CA ILE A 236 30.88 5.04 -10.72
C ILE A 236 31.97 4.24 -9.98
N ASP A 237 32.22 3.01 -10.42
CA ASP A 237 33.28 2.10 -9.93
C ASP A 237 34.67 2.40 -10.49
N GLU A 238 34.79 3.15 -11.59
CA GLU A 238 36.09 3.63 -12.10
C GLU A 238 36.62 4.86 -11.34
N ILE A 239 35.77 5.53 -10.56
CA ILE A 239 36.17 6.68 -9.73
C ILE A 239 36.97 6.18 -8.51
N PRO A 240 38.26 6.53 -8.36
CA PRO A 240 39.06 6.05 -7.25
C PRO A 240 38.48 6.49 -5.90
N LEU A 241 38.55 5.62 -4.88
CA LEU A 241 38.09 5.97 -3.53
C LEU A 241 38.95 7.08 -2.90
N TYR A 242 40.26 7.04 -3.12
CA TYR A 242 41.24 7.95 -2.54
C TYR A 242 42.11 8.56 -3.65
N GLY A 243 42.33 9.87 -3.60
CA GLY A 243 43.09 10.60 -4.61
C GLY A 243 42.69 12.06 -4.64
N GLU A 244 43.14 12.78 -5.66
CA GLU A 244 42.53 14.02 -6.13
C GLU A 244 41.43 13.65 -7.14
N GLY A 245 40.25 14.25 -7.04
CA GLY A 245 39.05 13.88 -7.81
C GLY A 245 38.29 12.64 -7.30
N SER A 246 38.68 12.11 -6.14
CA SER A 246 38.18 10.83 -5.58
C SER A 246 36.75 10.92 -5.03
N THR A 247 36.07 9.78 -4.85
CA THR A 247 34.72 9.80 -4.24
C THR A 247 34.72 10.41 -2.83
N LEU A 248 35.69 10.07 -1.96
CA LEU A 248 35.82 10.70 -0.64
C LEU A 248 35.98 12.23 -0.72
N GLU A 249 36.79 12.74 -1.65
CA GLU A 249 36.96 14.19 -1.83
C GLU A 249 35.68 14.87 -2.33
N ARG A 250 35.01 14.26 -3.32
CA ARG A 250 33.72 14.73 -3.87
C ARG A 250 32.58 14.70 -2.84
N LEU A 251 32.61 13.74 -1.91
CA LEU A 251 31.71 13.70 -0.75
C LEU A 251 32.10 14.68 0.39
N GLY A 252 33.18 15.45 0.24
CA GLY A 252 33.68 16.36 1.29
C GLY A 252 34.27 15.65 2.51
N LEU A 253 34.51 14.33 2.40
CA LEU A 253 34.97 13.48 3.48
C LEU A 253 36.49 13.48 3.51
N LYS A 254 37.03 14.28 4.43
CA LYS A 254 38.48 14.39 4.64
C LYS A 254 39.02 13.10 5.23
N GLY A 255 39.39 12.17 4.35
CA GLY A 255 40.04 10.91 4.72
C GLY A 255 41.29 11.18 5.57
N ASN A 256 41.39 10.46 6.69
CA ASN A 256 42.47 10.61 7.66
C ASN A 256 43.81 10.11 7.07
N LYS A 257 44.50 10.98 6.33
CA LYS A 257 45.80 10.69 5.69
C LYS A 257 47.00 10.77 6.65
N ASP A 258 46.79 11.12 7.92
CA ASP A 258 47.86 11.31 8.92
C ASP A 258 48.19 10.04 9.75
N ALA A 259 47.64 8.88 9.38
CA ALA A 259 48.14 7.58 9.84
C ALA A 259 49.46 7.24 9.12
N GLY A 260 50.52 7.93 9.52
CA GLY A 260 51.81 7.94 8.82
C GLY A 260 52.49 6.56 8.73
N LEU A 261 52.97 6.24 7.53
CA LEU A 261 54.02 5.26 7.32
C LEU A 261 55.32 5.77 7.99
N SER A 262 55.74 5.13 9.08
CA SER A 262 57.08 5.28 9.63
C SER A 262 57.60 3.93 10.12
N LEU A 263 58.57 3.38 9.37
CA LEU A 263 59.16 2.02 9.46
C LEU A 263 58.25 0.88 8.96
#